data_AF-A0A5D0PTJ6-F1
#
_entry.id   AF-A0A5D0PTJ6-F1
#
_cell.length_a   1.000
_cell.length_b   1.000
_cell.length_c   1.000
_cell.angle_alpha   90.00
_cell.angle_beta   90.00
_cell.angle_gamma   90.00
#
_symmetry.space_group_name_H-M   'P 1'
#
loop_
_entity.id
_entity.type
_entity.pdbx_description
1 polymer ?
#
loop_
_entity_poly.entity_id
_entity_poly.type
_entity_poly.pdbx_seq_one_letter_code
_entity_poly.pdbx_strand_id
1 'polypeptide(L)' 'MTGHIVVGVDESAPATAAVEWAAADAQRRGLSLRIVHVCEQWSYGGDMAA' A
#
# COMPACT_ATOMS: atom_id res chain seq x y z
N MET A 1 14.79 -18.30 -6.56
CA MET A 1 14.92 -16.89 -6.16
C MET A 1 13.70 -16.52 -5.35
N THR A 2 13.85 -16.10 -4.11
CA THR A 2 12.75 -15.65 -3.24
C THR A 2 12.44 -14.19 -3.56
N GLY A 3 11.42 -13.95 -4.39
CA GLY A 3 10.87 -12.62 -4.67
C GLY A 3 9.59 -12.37 -3.88
N HIS A 4 9.24 -11.10 -3.67
CA HIS A 4 7.93 -10.71 -3.17
C HIS A 4 7.47 -9.46 -3.92
N ILE A 5 6.16 -9.33 -4.10
CA ILE A 5 5.52 -8.14 -4.67
C ILE A 5 5.07 -7.25 -3.51
N VAL A 6 5.36 -5.96 -3.58
CA VAL A 6 4.89 -4.96 -2.61
C VAL A 6 3.91 -4.03 -3.30
N VAL A 7 2.77 -3.78 -2.68
CA VAL A 7 1.77 -2.80 -3.14
C VAL A 7 1.46 -1.80 -2.04
N GLY A 8 1.51 -0.51 -2.39
CA GLY A 8 1.09 0.58 -1.53
C GLY A 8 -0.40 0.87 -1.71
N VAL A 9 -1.10 1.18 -0.63
CA VAL A 9 -2.50 1.62 -0.65
C VAL A 9 -2.62 2.97 0.07
N ASP A 10 -3.60 3.78 -0.35
CA ASP A 10 -3.91 5.12 0.17
C ASP A 10 -5.44 5.38 0.22
N GLU A 11 -6.23 4.32 0.43
CA GLU A 11 -7.71 4.32 0.47
C GLU A 11 -8.43 4.80 -0.80
N SER A 12 -7.68 5.08 -1.86
CA SER A 12 -8.24 5.53 -3.14
C SER A 12 -8.78 4.37 -3.99
N ALA A 13 -9.73 4.65 -4.89
CA ALA A 13 -10.18 3.65 -5.88
C ALA A 13 -9.03 3.10 -6.77
N PRO A 14 -8.05 3.93 -7.20
CA PRO A 14 -6.83 3.42 -7.86
C PRO A 14 -6.03 2.42 -7.02
N ALA A 15 -5.98 2.57 -5.69
CA ALA A 15 -5.28 1.63 -4.82
C ALA A 15 -5.90 0.23 -4.87
N THR A 16 -7.23 0.12 -4.98
CA THR A 16 -7.91 -1.17 -5.14
C THR A 16 -7.47 -1.88 -6.42
N ALA A 17 -7.41 -1.15 -7.56
CA ALA A 17 -6.95 -1.72 -8.81
C ALA A 17 -5.47 -2.16 -8.74
N ALA A 18 -4.63 -1.42 -8.01
CA ALA A 18 -3.24 -1.80 -7.79
C ALA A 18 -3.11 -3.11 -6.98
N VAL A 19 -3.96 -3.30 -5.95
CA VAL A 19 -4.01 -4.53 -5.16
C VAL A 19 -4.45 -5.72 -6.01
N GLU A 20 -5.49 -5.56 -6.83
CA GLU A 20 -5.97 -6.62 -7.73
C GLU A 20 -4.88 -7.08 -8.70
N TRP A 21 -4.18 -6.14 -9.33
CA TRP A 21 -3.07 -6.44 -10.21
C TRP A 21 -1.93 -7.16 -9.48
N ALA A 22 -1.55 -6.67 -8.30
CA ALA A 22 -0.45 -7.24 -7.53
C ALA A 22 -0.75 -8.66 -7.04
N ALA A 23 -2.00 -8.94 -6.66
CA ALA A 23 -2.46 -10.27 -6.29
C ALA A 23 -2.41 -11.25 -7.46
N ALA A 24 -2.92 -10.84 -8.63
CA ALA A 24 -2.87 -11.66 -9.84
C ALA A 24 -1.42 -11.97 -10.26
N ASP A 25 -0.53 -10.98 -10.18
CA ASP A 25 0.87 -11.17 -10.56
C ASP A 25 1.65 -12.03 -9.54
N ALA A 26 1.36 -11.89 -8.24
CA ALA A 26 1.95 -12.72 -7.19
C ALA A 26 1.55 -14.19 -7.35
N GLN A 27 0.26 -14.46 -7.62
CA GLN A 27 -0.24 -15.80 -7.90
C GLN A 27 0.42 -16.40 -9.16
N ARG A 28 0.50 -15.62 -10.24
CA ARG A 28 1.10 -16.07 -11.51
C ARG A 28 2.58 -16.44 -11.35
N ARG A 29 3.30 -15.76 -10.47
CA ARG A 29 4.74 -15.95 -10.24
C ARG A 29 5.07 -16.87 -9.06
N GLY A 30 4.08 -17.31 -8.29
CA GLY A 30 4.29 -18.06 -7.06
C GLY A 30 5.07 -17.29 -6.00
N LEU A 31 4.88 -15.96 -5.93
CA LEU A 31 5.57 -15.08 -4.99
C LEU A 31 4.64 -14.65 -3.86
N SER A 32 5.20 -14.24 -2.73
CA SER A 32 4.43 -13.62 -1.66
C SER A 32 4.04 -12.17 -2.02
N LEU A 33 2.85 -11.76 -1.57
CA LEU A 33 2.35 -10.40 -1.68
C LEU A 33 2.43 -9.70 -0.33
N ARG A 34 2.92 -8.45 -0.30
CA ARG A 34 2.92 -7.56 0.85
C ARG A 34 2.15 -6.28 0.52
N ILE A 35 1.13 -6.00 1.33
CA ILE A 35 0.32 -4.78 1.23
C ILE A 35 0.80 -3.80 2.30
N VAL A 36 1.02 -2.54 1.93
CA VAL A 36 1.51 -1.47 2.82
C VAL A 36 0.57 -0.28 2.72
N HIS A 37 0.06 0.18 3.86
CA HIS A 37 -0.67 1.44 3.99
C HIS A 37 0.24 2.46 4.67
N VAL A 38 0.43 3.63 4.07
CA VAL A 38 1.23 4.71 4.67
C VAL A 38 0.26 5.70 5.29
N CYS A 39 0.12 5.66 6.62
CA CYS A 39 -0.52 6.74 7.35
C CYS A 39 0.49 7.87 7.56
N GLU A 40 0.13 9.09 7.18
CA GLU A 40 0.89 10.27 7.58
C GLU A 40 0.99 10.32 9.10
N GLN A 41 2.21 10.25 9.61
CA GLN A 41 2.50 10.35 11.04
C GLN A 41 2.49 11.84 11.42
N TRP A 42 1.57 12.21 12.32
CA TRP A 42 1.40 13.56 12.86
C TRP A 42 0.93 14.65 11.89
N SER A 43 -0.32 15.09 12.06
CA SER A 43 -0.68 16.49 11.83
C SER A 43 0.07 17.35 12.86
N TYR A 44 1.18 17.96 12.47
CA TYR A 44 1.75 19.09 13.22
C TYR A 44 0.80 20.28 13.00
N GLY A 45 -0.26 20.36 13.80
CA GLY A 45 -1.31 21.37 13.63
C GLY A 45 -2.41 21.32 14.69
N GLY A 46 -2.12 20.76 15.87
CA GLY A 46 -2.87 21.10 17.06
C GLY A 46 -2.33 22.44 17.56
N ASP A 47 -3.15 23.48 17.47
CA ASP A 47 -3.03 24.71 18.26
C ASP A 47 -1.83 25.64 17.97
N MET A 48 -1.98 26.49 16.95
CA MET A 48 -1.30 27.80 16.91
C MET A 48 -2.36 28.92 16.91
N ALA A 49 -3.18 28.95 17.95
CA ALA A 49 -3.87 30.16 18.38
C ALA A 49 -3.19 30.65 19.67
N ALA A 50 -2.08 31.38 19.51
CA ALA A 50 -1.50 32.23 20.55
C ALA A 50 -1.90 33.68 20.29
#